data_AF-A0AAD8PCY3-F1
#
_entry.id   AF-A0AAD8PCY3-F1
#
_cell.length_a   1.000
_cell.length_b   1.000
_cell.length_c   1.000
_cell.angle_alpha   90.00
_cell.angle_beta   90.00
_cell.angle_gamma   90.00
#
_symmetry.space_group_name_H-M   'P 1'
#
loop_
_entity.id
_entity.type
_entity.pdbx_description
1 polymer ?
#
loop_
_entity_poly.entity_id
_entity_poly.type
_entity_poly.pdbx_seq_one_letter_code
_entity_poly.pdbx_strand_id
1 'polypeptide(L)'
;MPLLGSICRTITSPRVRISVGVSDVQRRTVAHVKAFRIKGYPFEKVRAPKTEWYKRAEAAFLAERARVPLGLVGRWQPEDLSGLDPRIAQALSLKCANGREIRRARTLILMKHLQKEPFDTGSYPVQLACVSEKILNLRAHLIRHPTDNCRKRAMAILLSRRNKIMKKLYNTDFQLYQHVCKVLKLKCVLFSVPDSRNRSKAGVDGDICKFLIRQKLWWGKFRPRPIALPSGKKVAYTRHPIEPPPNDLNKPKSHKDELTHKWPYGVSSQRIAGRYVIYNPTAPGAGYCPVPILF
;
A
#
# COMPACT_ATOMS: atom_id res chain seq x y z
N MET A 1 -91.76 18.20 3.65
CA MET A 1 -92.09 16.83 3.22
C MET A 1 -90.78 16.11 2.89
N PRO A 2 -90.45 14.93 3.44
CA PRO A 2 -91.07 14.20 4.54
C PRO A 2 -90.02 13.70 5.59
N LEU A 3 -90.52 13.17 6.71
CA LEU A 3 -89.95 12.13 7.61
C LEU A 3 -88.67 12.41 8.44
N LEU A 4 -88.78 12.58 9.76
CA LEU A 4 -88.90 11.53 10.81
C LEU A 4 -87.64 10.67 10.98
N GLY A 5 -86.92 10.96 12.07
CA GLY A 5 -86.57 9.93 13.05
C GLY A 5 -85.18 9.34 12.98
N SER A 6 -84.33 9.67 13.95
CA SER A 6 -83.74 8.63 14.80
C SER A 6 -83.06 9.24 16.02
N ILE A 7 -83.51 8.73 17.16
CA ILE A 7 -83.05 9.03 18.51
C ILE A 7 -81.70 8.34 18.72
N CYS A 8 -80.67 9.07 19.14
CA CYS A 8 -79.53 8.46 19.82
C CYS A 8 -79.02 9.34 20.96
N ARG A 9 -79.58 9.03 22.13
CA ARG A 9 -79.01 9.08 23.49
C ARG A 9 -77.96 10.17 23.76
N THR A 10 -78.43 11.23 24.39
CA THR A 10 -77.61 12.08 25.27
C THR A 10 -77.15 11.26 26.48
N ILE A 11 -75.86 10.92 26.53
CA ILE A 11 -75.18 10.65 27.80
C ILE A 11 -74.27 11.84 28.06
N THR A 12 -74.69 12.65 29.02
CA THR A 12 -73.93 13.76 29.57
C THR A 12 -72.73 13.21 30.37
N SER A 13 -71.54 13.64 29.99
CA SER A 13 -70.35 13.60 30.85
C SER A 13 -69.61 14.94 30.74
N PRO A 14 -68.86 15.34 31.77
CA PRO A 14 -68.81 16.71 32.24
C PRO A 14 -68.09 17.66 31.27
N ARG A 15 -68.64 18.87 31.13
CA ARG A 15 -67.92 20.02 30.54
C ARG A 15 -66.70 20.31 31.40
N VAL A 16 -65.53 19.86 30.97
CA VAL A 16 -64.29 20.53 31.33
C VAL A 16 -64.32 21.89 30.65
N ARG A 17 -64.38 22.97 31.44
CA ARG A 17 -64.11 24.33 30.92
C ARG A 17 -62.66 24.35 30.46
N ILE A 18 -62.44 24.20 29.16
CA ILE A 18 -61.21 24.67 28.56
C ILE A 18 -61.30 26.19 28.60
N SER A 19 -60.55 26.79 29.52
CA SER A 19 -60.24 28.21 29.45
C SER A 19 -59.60 28.46 28.08
N VAL A 20 -60.33 29.15 27.22
CA VAL A 20 -59.77 29.68 25.97
C VAL A 20 -58.81 30.79 26.41
N GLY A 21 -57.57 30.38 26.69
CA GLY A 21 -56.46 31.28 26.87
C GLY A 21 -56.35 32.14 25.63
N VAL A 22 -56.26 33.44 25.87
CA VAL A 22 -56.00 34.50 24.91
C VAL A 22 -55.03 34.02 23.83
N SER A 23 -55.39 34.24 22.58
CA SER A 23 -54.62 33.93 21.38
C SER A 23 -53.15 34.30 21.57
N ASP A 24 -52.32 33.29 21.82
CA ASP A 24 -50.88 33.45 21.76
C ASP A 24 -50.53 33.77 20.31
N VAL A 25 -50.09 35.00 20.05
CA VAL A 25 -49.63 35.43 18.73
C VAL A 25 -48.52 34.47 18.31
N GLN A 26 -48.83 33.58 17.37
CA GLN A 26 -47.91 32.57 16.88
C GLN A 26 -46.75 33.28 16.17
N ARG A 27 -45.70 33.64 16.93
CA ARG A 27 -44.49 34.24 16.40
C ARG A 27 -43.80 33.17 15.56
N ARG A 28 -44.01 33.23 14.24
CA ARG A 28 -43.26 32.45 13.26
C ARG A 28 -41.78 32.81 13.44
N THR A 29 -41.03 31.97 14.13
CA THR A 29 -39.58 32.10 14.20
C THR A 29 -39.03 31.81 12.82
N VAL A 30 -38.48 32.82 12.16
CA VAL A 30 -37.77 32.63 10.90
C VAL A 30 -36.50 31.84 11.25
N ALA A 31 -36.46 30.56 10.89
CA ALA A 31 -35.24 29.78 11.03
C ALA A 31 -34.18 30.38 10.11
N HIS A 32 -33.23 31.14 10.67
CA HIS A 32 -32.05 31.55 9.92
C HIS A 32 -31.25 30.28 9.60
N VAL A 33 -31.40 29.78 8.37
CA VAL A 33 -30.53 28.72 7.85
C VAL A 33 -29.10 29.25 7.99
N LYS A 34 -28.23 28.50 8.69
CA LYS A 34 -26.80 28.84 8.77
C LYS A 34 -26.25 28.94 7.35
N ALA A 35 -26.17 30.16 6.84
CA ALA A 35 -25.45 30.45 5.61
C ALA A 35 -23.97 30.26 5.93
N PHE A 36 -23.45 29.06 5.73
CA PHE A 36 -22.02 28.84 5.73
C PHE A 36 -21.45 29.65 4.59
N ARG A 37 -20.96 30.86 4.90
CA ARG A 37 -20.16 31.64 3.97
C ARG A 37 -18.90 30.82 3.74
N ILE A 38 -18.85 30.07 2.64
CA ILE A 38 -17.68 29.27 2.26
C ILE A 38 -16.55 30.27 1.98
N LYS A 39 -15.86 30.69 3.05
CA LYS A 39 -14.52 31.26 2.92
C LYS A 39 -13.70 30.15 2.29
N GLY A 40 -13.04 30.43 1.17
CA GLY A 40 -12.17 29.45 0.50
C GLY A 40 -11.16 28.83 1.47
N TYR A 41 -10.48 27.77 1.04
CA TYR A 41 -9.46 27.14 1.87
C TYR A 41 -8.42 28.19 2.32
N PRO A 42 -7.98 28.18 3.60
CA PRO A 42 -7.03 29.17 4.13
C PRO A 42 -5.59 28.95 3.62
N PHE A 43 -5.43 28.16 2.57
CA PHE A 43 -4.16 27.74 2.00
C PHE A 43 -4.32 27.47 0.51
N GLU A 44 -3.23 27.65 -0.23
CA GLU A 44 -3.17 27.38 -1.67
C GLU A 44 -2.86 25.89 -1.91
N LYS A 45 -3.58 25.26 -2.86
CA LYS A 45 -3.33 23.86 -3.24
C LYS A 45 -2.33 23.80 -4.39
N VAL A 46 -1.11 23.34 -4.11
CA VAL A 46 -0.01 23.29 -5.09
C VAL A 46 0.38 21.84 -5.39
N ARG A 47 0.86 21.54 -6.60
CA ARG A 47 1.44 20.21 -6.88
C ARG A 47 2.73 20.02 -6.10
N ALA A 48 2.90 18.88 -5.45
CA ALA A 48 4.12 18.58 -4.73
C ALA A 48 5.34 18.60 -5.67
N PRO A 49 6.37 19.41 -5.41
CA PRO A 49 7.61 19.33 -6.15
C PRO A 49 8.35 18.02 -5.86
N LYS A 50 9.24 17.62 -6.77
CA LYS A 50 10.18 16.52 -6.50
C LYS A 50 11.19 16.99 -5.46
N THR A 51 11.38 16.21 -4.40
CA THR A 51 12.42 16.47 -3.38
C THR A 51 13.81 16.28 -3.98
N GLU A 52 14.83 16.91 -3.39
CA GLU A 52 16.22 16.76 -3.84
C GLU A 52 16.72 15.31 -3.75
N TRP A 53 16.35 14.62 -2.68
CA TRP A 53 16.64 13.19 -2.56
C TRP A 53 16.02 12.39 -3.71
N TYR A 54 14.76 12.66 -4.06
CA TYR A 54 14.09 11.96 -5.15
C TYR A 54 14.73 12.24 -6.51
N LYS A 55 15.16 13.49 -6.78
CA LYS A 55 15.93 13.84 -7.98
C LYS A 55 17.27 13.09 -8.03
N ARG A 56 18.03 13.08 -6.93
CA ARG A 56 19.29 12.33 -6.83
C ARG A 56 19.11 10.83 -7.04
N ALA A 57 18.05 10.25 -6.48
CA ALA A 57 17.72 8.83 -6.66
C ALA A 57 17.36 8.50 -8.12
N GLU A 58 16.57 9.35 -8.80
CA GLU A 58 16.29 9.18 -10.24
C GLU A 58 17.56 9.31 -11.09
N ALA A 59 18.43 10.29 -10.78
CA ALA A 59 19.70 10.49 -11.47
C ALA A 59 20.65 9.28 -11.28
N ALA A 60 20.81 8.80 -10.05
CA ALA A 60 21.63 7.62 -9.75
C ALA A 60 21.13 6.38 -10.51
N PHE A 61 19.82 6.15 -10.51
CA PHE A 61 19.20 5.05 -11.26
C PHE A 61 19.46 5.17 -12.78
N LEU A 62 19.32 6.37 -13.35
CA LEU A 62 19.61 6.59 -14.76
C LEU A 62 21.10 6.38 -15.08
N ALA A 63 22.01 6.79 -14.20
CA ALA A 63 23.45 6.56 -14.35
C ALA A 63 23.79 5.06 -14.32
N GLU A 64 23.21 4.29 -13.40
CA GLU A 64 23.34 2.82 -13.38
C GLU A 64 22.84 2.21 -14.71
N ARG A 65 21.72 2.70 -15.24
CA ARG A 65 21.15 2.22 -16.51
C ARG A 65 21.92 2.69 -17.75
N ALA A 66 22.66 3.78 -17.67
CA ALA A 66 23.53 4.24 -18.74
C ALA A 66 24.75 3.33 -18.92
N ARG A 67 25.19 2.63 -17.85
CA ARG A 67 26.30 1.68 -17.94
C ARG A 67 25.93 0.46 -18.79
N VAL A 68 26.52 0.38 -19.97
CA VAL A 68 26.33 -0.74 -20.90
C VAL A 68 27.13 -1.95 -20.41
N PRO A 69 26.54 -3.17 -20.39
CA PRO A 69 27.28 -4.38 -20.04
C PRO A 69 28.34 -4.68 -21.09
N LEU A 70 29.46 -5.28 -20.66
CA LEU A 70 30.49 -5.78 -21.56
C LEU A 70 29.97 -7.03 -22.27
N GLY A 71 30.26 -7.16 -23.56
CA GLY A 71 29.86 -8.29 -24.38
C GLY A 71 29.60 -7.90 -25.83
N LEU A 72 29.11 -8.88 -26.59
CA LEU A 72 28.81 -8.75 -28.01
C LEU A 72 27.29 -8.70 -28.23
N VAL A 73 26.88 -8.07 -29.32
CA VAL A 73 25.49 -8.07 -29.79
C VAL A 73 25.14 -9.48 -30.26
N GLY A 74 23.96 -9.98 -29.89
CA GLY A 74 23.51 -11.32 -30.32
C GLY A 74 24.02 -12.44 -29.44
N ARG A 75 24.34 -13.60 -30.05
CA ARG A 75 24.80 -14.82 -29.37
C ARG A 75 26.19 -15.27 -29.85
N TRP A 76 26.99 -14.33 -30.37
CA TRP A 76 28.36 -14.60 -30.78
C TRP A 76 29.24 -14.90 -29.58
N GLN A 77 30.12 -15.89 -29.73
CA GLN A 77 31.21 -16.13 -28.80
C GLN A 77 32.48 -15.41 -29.30
N PRO A 78 33.41 -15.05 -28.40
CA PRO A 78 34.69 -14.47 -28.81
C PRO A 78 35.48 -15.37 -29.76
N GLU A 79 35.36 -16.69 -29.62
CA GLU A 79 36.05 -17.69 -30.44
C GLU A 79 35.60 -17.61 -31.91
N ASP A 80 34.31 -17.37 -32.15
CA ASP A 80 33.71 -17.23 -33.49
C ASP A 80 34.31 -16.04 -34.27
N LEU A 81 34.86 -15.04 -33.56
CA LEU A 81 35.36 -13.79 -34.13
C LEU A 81 36.89 -13.75 -34.23
N SER A 82 37.60 -14.79 -33.76
CA SER A 82 39.06 -14.81 -33.66
C SER A 82 39.79 -14.67 -35.01
N GLY A 83 39.17 -15.15 -36.11
CA GLY A 83 39.71 -15.06 -37.47
C GLY A 83 39.25 -13.84 -38.28
N LEU A 84 38.42 -12.96 -37.71
CA LEU A 84 37.89 -11.78 -38.39
C LEU A 84 38.68 -10.51 -38.03
N ASP A 85 38.56 -9.47 -38.86
CA ASP A 85 39.14 -8.15 -38.57
C ASP A 85 38.64 -7.64 -37.19
N PRO A 86 39.53 -7.20 -36.28
CA PRO A 86 39.15 -6.66 -34.98
C PRO A 86 38.14 -5.50 -35.06
N ARG A 87 38.08 -4.78 -36.18
CA ARG A 87 37.05 -3.74 -36.42
C ARG A 87 35.64 -4.32 -36.40
N ILE A 88 35.45 -5.55 -36.88
CA ILE A 88 34.17 -6.25 -36.87
C ILE A 88 33.77 -6.57 -35.41
N ALA A 89 34.71 -7.05 -34.60
CA ALA A 89 34.47 -7.29 -33.17
C ALA A 89 34.11 -5.99 -32.43
N GLN A 90 34.74 -4.86 -32.78
CA GLN A 90 34.40 -3.55 -32.23
C GLN A 90 32.99 -3.09 -32.65
N ALA A 91 32.61 -3.30 -33.91
CA ALA A 91 31.28 -2.97 -34.42
C ALA A 91 30.18 -3.81 -33.74
N LEU A 92 30.46 -5.09 -33.47
CA LEU A 92 29.56 -6.01 -32.76
C LEU A 92 29.56 -5.80 -31.24
N SER A 93 30.37 -4.88 -30.70
CA SER A 93 30.40 -4.64 -29.27
C SER A 93 29.07 -4.03 -28.77
N LEU A 94 28.66 -4.38 -27.55
CA LEU A 94 27.43 -3.83 -26.96
C LEU A 94 27.46 -2.31 -26.77
N LYS A 95 28.63 -1.67 -26.84
CA LYS A 95 28.79 -0.21 -26.81
C LYS A 95 28.13 0.45 -28.03
N CYS A 96 28.13 -0.21 -29.17
CA CYS A 96 27.53 0.24 -30.43
C CYS A 96 26.08 -0.22 -30.60
N ALA A 97 25.54 -0.99 -29.64
CA ALA A 97 24.27 -1.67 -29.76
C ALA A 97 23.06 -0.74 -29.59
N ASN A 98 21.93 -1.12 -30.18
CA ASN A 98 20.65 -0.45 -29.94
C ASN A 98 20.13 -0.78 -28.52
N GLY A 99 19.32 0.11 -27.93
CA GLY A 99 18.64 -0.13 -26.65
C GLY A 99 17.85 -1.44 -26.57
N ARG A 100 17.30 -1.94 -27.69
CA ARG A 100 16.67 -3.28 -27.75
C ARG A 100 17.68 -4.40 -27.47
N GLU A 101 18.87 -4.33 -28.03
CA GLU A 101 19.93 -5.32 -27.89
C GLU A 101 20.56 -5.24 -26.51
N ILE A 102 20.83 -4.03 -25.99
CA ILE A 102 21.31 -3.84 -24.62
C ILE A 102 20.35 -4.48 -23.61
N ARG A 103 19.03 -4.28 -23.80
CA ARG A 103 18.01 -4.93 -22.96
C ARG A 103 18.05 -6.46 -23.08
N ARG A 104 18.19 -7.00 -24.30
CA ARG A 104 18.29 -8.44 -24.53
C ARG A 104 19.53 -9.01 -23.83
N ALA A 105 20.69 -8.37 -24.00
CA ALA A 105 21.94 -8.75 -23.35
C ALA A 105 21.82 -8.75 -21.82
N ARG A 106 21.29 -7.69 -21.22
CA ARG A 106 21.03 -7.63 -19.77
C ARG A 106 20.11 -8.74 -19.28
N THR A 107 19.04 -9.00 -20.03
CA THR A 107 18.11 -10.10 -19.72
C THR A 107 18.84 -11.44 -19.76
N LEU A 108 19.62 -11.71 -20.81
CA LEU A 108 20.38 -12.96 -20.97
C LEU A 108 21.42 -13.16 -19.87
N ILE A 109 22.15 -12.11 -19.48
CA ILE A 109 23.10 -12.17 -18.37
C ILE A 109 22.38 -12.62 -17.09
N LEU A 110 21.25 -11.98 -16.76
CA LEU A 110 20.46 -12.35 -15.58
C LEU A 110 19.87 -13.77 -15.67
N MET A 111 19.45 -14.20 -16.87
CA MET A 111 18.95 -15.56 -17.10
C MET A 111 20.06 -16.59 -16.87
N LYS A 112 21.25 -16.39 -17.45
CA LYS A 112 22.40 -17.30 -17.29
C LYS A 112 22.80 -17.49 -15.83
N HIS A 113 22.68 -16.46 -15.00
CA HIS A 113 22.97 -16.56 -13.56
C HIS A 113 21.91 -17.32 -12.76
N LEU A 114 20.66 -17.41 -13.23
CA LEU A 114 19.54 -17.96 -12.47
C LEU A 114 18.93 -19.23 -13.07
N GLN A 115 19.34 -19.63 -14.27
CA GLN A 115 18.90 -20.85 -14.92
C GLN A 115 19.42 -22.07 -14.16
N LYS A 116 18.58 -23.11 -14.04
CA LYS A 116 19.00 -24.40 -13.45
C LYS A 116 19.72 -25.27 -14.48
N GLU A 117 19.26 -25.21 -15.72
CA GLU A 117 19.74 -25.99 -16.86
C GLU A 117 20.15 -25.05 -18.01
N PRO A 118 21.00 -25.49 -18.95
CA PRO A 118 21.50 -24.64 -20.04
C PRO A 118 20.42 -24.06 -20.97
N PHE A 119 19.28 -24.75 -21.10
CA PHE A 119 18.15 -24.32 -21.94
C PHE A 119 16.91 -23.91 -21.14
N ASP A 120 17.06 -23.71 -19.82
CA ASP A 120 15.95 -23.33 -18.97
C ASP A 120 15.52 -21.87 -19.23
N THR A 121 14.35 -21.73 -19.85
CA THR A 121 13.71 -20.44 -20.13
C THR A 121 12.48 -20.20 -19.26
N GLY A 122 11.98 -21.26 -18.62
CA GLY A 122 10.64 -21.32 -18.05
C GLY A 122 10.60 -21.33 -16.53
N SER A 123 11.73 -21.57 -15.84
CA SER A 123 11.73 -21.61 -14.38
C SER A 123 11.34 -20.29 -13.73
N TYR A 124 10.76 -20.34 -12.53
CA TYR A 124 10.36 -19.15 -11.79
C TYR A 124 11.49 -18.13 -11.59
N PRO A 125 12.75 -18.52 -11.29
CA PRO A 125 13.88 -17.59 -11.19
C PRO A 125 14.17 -16.85 -12.50
N VAL A 126 14.21 -17.58 -13.62
CA VAL A 126 14.46 -17.04 -14.96
C VAL A 126 13.34 -16.09 -15.39
N GLN A 127 12.09 -16.47 -15.15
CA GLN A 127 10.94 -15.59 -15.39
C GLN A 127 11.00 -14.32 -14.54
N LEU A 128 11.42 -14.43 -13.27
CA LEU A 128 11.55 -13.29 -12.36
C LEU A 128 12.64 -12.31 -12.81
N ALA A 129 13.79 -12.81 -13.26
CA ALA A 129 14.83 -11.99 -13.90
C ALA A 129 14.30 -11.26 -15.13
N CYS A 130 13.65 -11.98 -16.04
CA CYS A 130 13.05 -11.43 -17.24
C CYS A 130 12.11 -10.26 -16.91
N VAL A 131 11.11 -10.49 -16.06
CA VAL A 131 10.12 -9.47 -15.69
C VAL A 131 10.78 -8.28 -15.01
N SER A 132 11.77 -8.52 -14.14
CA SER A 132 12.48 -7.45 -13.42
C SER A 132 13.23 -6.54 -14.38
N GLU A 133 13.97 -7.06 -15.37
CA GLU A 133 14.66 -6.24 -16.36
C GLU A 133 13.66 -5.44 -17.23
N LYS A 134 12.48 -6.00 -17.55
CA LYS A 134 11.42 -5.25 -18.25
C LYS A 134 10.91 -4.08 -17.40
N ILE A 135 10.73 -4.26 -16.11
CA ILE A 135 10.29 -3.21 -15.18
C ILE A 135 11.33 -2.10 -15.09
N LEU A 136 12.62 -2.44 -14.95
CA LEU A 136 13.71 -1.46 -14.88
C LEU A 136 13.79 -0.63 -16.17
N ASN A 137 13.63 -1.28 -17.33
CA ASN A 137 13.61 -0.57 -18.61
C ASN A 137 12.42 0.40 -18.74
N LEU A 138 11.21 -0.04 -18.35
CA LEU A 138 10.03 0.84 -18.34
C LEU A 138 10.17 1.98 -17.34
N ARG A 139 10.82 1.74 -16.19
CA ARG A 139 11.09 2.78 -15.20
C ARG A 139 11.99 3.87 -15.78
N ALA A 140 13.06 3.50 -16.48
CA ALA A 140 13.94 4.47 -17.15
C ALA A 140 13.19 5.29 -18.21
N HIS A 141 12.33 4.64 -19.00
CA HIS A 141 11.46 5.32 -19.96
C HIS A 141 10.54 6.34 -19.28
N LEU A 142 9.85 5.94 -18.21
CA LEU A 142 8.88 6.78 -17.50
C LEU A 142 9.50 7.94 -16.73
N ILE A 143 10.78 7.86 -16.36
CA ILE A 143 11.49 9.01 -15.78
C ILE A 143 11.69 10.10 -16.83
N ARG A 144 11.99 9.73 -18.09
CA ARG A 144 12.15 10.67 -19.22
C ARG A 144 10.79 11.14 -19.76
N HIS A 145 9.82 10.24 -19.84
CA HIS A 145 8.48 10.48 -20.39
C HIS A 145 7.40 10.20 -19.33
N PRO A 146 7.19 11.11 -18.36
CA PRO A 146 6.29 10.89 -17.25
C PRO A 146 4.81 10.96 -17.64
N THR A 147 4.47 11.42 -18.84
CA THR A 147 3.09 11.55 -19.34
C THR A 147 2.54 10.26 -19.95
N ASP A 148 3.39 9.26 -20.22
CA ASP A 148 3.00 8.02 -20.92
C ASP A 148 2.19 7.06 -20.04
N ASN A 149 0.87 7.27 -19.99
CA ASN A 149 -0.02 6.49 -19.14
C ASN A 149 -0.12 5.02 -19.56
N CYS A 150 -0.04 4.71 -20.85
CA CYS A 150 0.00 3.34 -21.36
C CYS A 150 1.20 2.55 -20.79
N ARG A 151 2.38 3.18 -20.74
CA ARG A 151 3.59 2.57 -20.18
C ARG A 151 3.52 2.41 -18.66
N LYS A 152 2.89 3.34 -17.94
CA LYS A 152 2.60 3.20 -16.50
C LYS A 152 1.69 2.00 -16.24
N ARG A 153 0.62 1.83 -17.03
CA ARG A 153 -0.28 0.67 -16.93
C ARG A 153 0.45 -0.64 -17.19
N ALA A 154 1.27 -0.69 -18.24
CA ALA A 154 2.09 -1.87 -18.54
C ALA A 154 3.06 -2.20 -17.40
N MET A 155 3.70 -1.18 -16.80
CA MET A 155 4.59 -1.37 -15.65
C MET A 155 3.83 -1.91 -14.42
N ALA A 156 2.63 -1.40 -14.15
CA ALA A 156 1.78 -1.89 -13.06
C ALA A 156 1.41 -3.38 -13.23
N ILE A 157 1.04 -3.79 -14.45
CA ILE A 157 0.75 -5.20 -14.77
C ILE A 157 1.98 -6.07 -14.54
N LEU A 158 3.16 -5.62 -14.98
CA LEU A 158 4.42 -6.36 -14.76
C LEU A 158 4.79 -6.47 -13.28
N LEU A 159 4.56 -5.42 -12.47
CA LEU A 159 4.76 -5.48 -11.02
C LEU A 159 3.84 -6.53 -10.37
N SER A 160 2.57 -6.59 -10.78
CA SER A 160 1.63 -7.62 -10.32
C SER A 160 2.06 -9.02 -10.75
N ARG A 161 2.51 -9.20 -11.99
CA ARG A 161 3.06 -10.48 -12.48
C ARG A 161 4.30 -10.89 -11.70
N ARG A 162 5.23 -9.97 -11.45
CA ARG A 162 6.43 -10.19 -10.64
C ARG A 162 6.06 -10.68 -9.24
N ASN A 163 5.08 -10.04 -8.62
CA ASN A 163 4.60 -10.41 -7.28
C ASN A 163 4.04 -11.84 -7.24
N LYS A 164 3.28 -12.25 -8.26
CA LYS A 164 2.78 -13.64 -8.38
C LYS A 164 3.91 -14.66 -8.50
N ILE A 165 4.93 -14.38 -9.32
CA ILE A 165 6.10 -15.26 -9.49
C ILE A 165 6.88 -15.35 -8.17
N MET A 166 7.13 -14.22 -7.51
CA MET A 166 7.78 -14.18 -6.19
C MET A 166 7.02 -15.01 -5.15
N LYS A 167 5.68 -14.90 -5.10
CA LYS A 167 4.84 -15.70 -4.20
C LYS A 167 4.96 -17.19 -4.49
N LYS A 168 4.97 -17.58 -5.77
CA LYS A 168 5.11 -18.99 -6.15
C LYS A 168 6.47 -19.53 -5.73
N LEU A 169 7.55 -18.78 -5.97
CA LEU A 169 8.90 -19.14 -5.57
C LEU A 169 9.07 -19.24 -4.05
N TYR A 170 8.47 -18.31 -3.31
CA TYR A 170 8.45 -18.32 -1.85
C TYR A 170 7.79 -19.58 -1.28
N ASN A 171 6.72 -20.05 -1.93
CA ASN A 171 5.98 -21.23 -1.50
C ASN A 171 6.73 -22.53 -1.83
N THR A 172 7.41 -22.60 -2.98
CA THR A 172 8.14 -23.79 -3.40
C THR A 172 9.48 -23.90 -2.68
N ASP A 173 10.37 -22.91 -2.87
CA ASP A 173 11.78 -22.97 -2.46
C ASP A 173 12.22 -21.64 -1.82
N PHE A 174 12.14 -21.55 -0.49
CA PHE A 174 12.41 -20.30 0.22
C PHE A 174 13.88 -19.84 0.14
N GLN A 175 14.84 -20.77 0.25
CA GLN A 175 16.26 -20.44 0.13
C GLN A 175 16.59 -19.87 -1.25
N LEU A 176 16.04 -20.51 -2.30
CA LEU A 176 16.21 -20.05 -3.67
C LEU A 176 15.52 -18.70 -3.89
N TYR A 177 14.35 -18.46 -3.29
CA TYR A 177 13.71 -17.15 -3.28
C TYR A 177 14.60 -16.05 -2.68
N GLN A 178 15.22 -16.31 -1.53
CA GLN A 178 16.15 -15.35 -0.90
C GLN A 178 17.36 -15.07 -1.79
N HIS A 179 17.95 -16.12 -2.38
CA HIS A 179 19.07 -15.98 -3.30
C HIS A 179 18.71 -15.12 -4.52
N VAL A 180 17.59 -15.42 -5.19
CA VAL A 180 17.13 -14.66 -6.36
C VAL A 180 16.84 -13.20 -6.01
N CYS A 181 16.22 -12.94 -4.86
CA CYS A 181 15.99 -11.57 -4.40
C CYS A 181 17.30 -10.81 -4.18
N LYS A 182 18.32 -11.45 -3.60
CA LYS A 182 19.65 -10.86 -3.41
C LYS A 182 20.32 -10.52 -4.76
N VAL A 183 20.32 -11.46 -5.70
CA VAL A 183 20.89 -11.26 -7.05
C VAL A 183 20.20 -10.12 -7.80
N LEU A 184 18.87 -10.06 -7.76
CA LEU A 184 18.09 -9.04 -8.45
C LEU A 184 17.96 -7.72 -7.67
N LYS A 185 18.62 -7.59 -6.52
CA LYS A 185 18.50 -6.45 -5.59
C LYS A 185 17.04 -6.12 -5.23
N LEU A 186 16.22 -7.17 -5.12
CA LEU A 186 14.83 -7.07 -4.70
C LEU A 186 14.72 -7.26 -3.20
N LYS A 187 13.79 -6.54 -2.58
CA LYS A 187 13.47 -6.72 -1.18
C LYS A 187 12.67 -8.02 -0.99
N CYS A 188 13.07 -8.85 -0.03
CA CYS A 188 12.29 -9.99 0.41
C CYS A 188 10.97 -9.52 1.05
N VAL A 189 9.87 -10.13 0.64
CA VAL A 189 8.51 -9.83 1.08
C VAL A 189 7.97 -11.07 1.76
N LEU A 190 7.39 -10.91 2.95
CA LEU A 190 6.55 -11.97 3.52
C LEU A 190 5.21 -12.02 2.79
N PHE A 191 4.91 -13.18 2.23
CA PHE A 191 3.58 -13.48 1.72
C PHE A 191 2.75 -14.11 2.82
N SER A 192 1.51 -13.64 3.01
CA SER A 192 0.50 -14.34 3.82
C SER A 192 0.17 -15.68 3.15
N VAL A 193 0.88 -16.72 3.53
CA VAL A 193 0.55 -18.10 3.16
C VAL A 193 -0.50 -18.58 4.16
N PRO A 194 -1.62 -19.16 3.70
CA PRO A 194 -2.60 -19.79 4.59
C PRO A 194 -2.04 -21.12 5.13
N ASP A 195 -0.95 -21.03 5.87
CA ASP A 195 -0.43 -22.14 6.67
C ASP A 195 0.26 -21.54 7.90
N SER A 196 -0.46 -21.55 9.02
CA SER A 196 -0.24 -20.69 10.20
C SER A 196 0.87 -21.15 11.15
N ARG A 197 1.78 -22.05 10.74
CA ARG A 197 2.71 -22.72 11.68
C ARG A 197 4.21 -22.58 11.41
N ASN A 198 4.67 -22.06 10.27
CA ASN A 198 6.12 -21.99 9.97
C ASN A 198 6.77 -20.65 10.36
N ARG A 199 7.12 -20.51 11.65
CA ARG A 199 7.83 -19.33 12.21
C ARG A 199 9.29 -19.19 11.73
N SER A 200 9.85 -20.24 11.14
CA SER A 200 11.24 -20.28 10.61
C SER A 200 11.44 -19.42 9.37
N LYS A 201 10.38 -19.10 8.61
CA LYS A 201 10.41 -18.23 7.44
C LYS A 201 10.28 -16.76 7.88
N ALA A 202 11.31 -16.22 8.53
CA ALA A 202 11.36 -14.82 8.92
C ALA A 202 11.61 -13.92 7.69
N GLY A 203 10.73 -12.95 7.47
CA GLY A 203 10.87 -11.92 6.45
C GLY A 203 10.26 -10.61 6.94
N VAL A 204 10.30 -9.56 6.13
CA VAL A 204 9.69 -8.27 6.50
C VAL A 204 8.22 -8.30 6.09
N ASP A 205 7.31 -8.13 7.08
CA ASP A 205 5.85 -8.08 6.94
C ASP A 205 5.43 -7.27 5.70
N GLY A 206 4.96 -7.97 4.67
CA GLY A 206 4.62 -7.45 3.35
C GLY A 206 3.13 -7.50 3.02
N ASP A 207 2.29 -7.77 4.03
CA ASP A 207 0.85 -7.96 3.86
C ASP A 207 0.22 -6.75 3.17
N ILE A 208 -0.23 -6.95 1.93
CA ILE A 208 -0.88 -5.92 1.11
C ILE A 208 -2.09 -5.34 1.84
N CYS A 209 -2.85 -6.14 2.61
CA CYS A 209 -3.96 -5.62 3.44
C CYS A 209 -3.46 -4.74 4.60
N LYS A 210 -2.43 -5.15 5.34
CA LYS A 210 -1.82 -4.32 6.40
C LYS A 210 -1.19 -3.06 5.83
N PHE A 211 -0.59 -3.12 4.65
CA PHE A 211 -0.05 -1.98 3.89
C PHE A 211 -1.16 -1.07 3.34
N LEU A 212 -2.28 -1.60 2.85
CA LEU A 212 -3.42 -0.84 2.35
C LEU A 212 -4.21 -0.21 3.49
N ILE A 213 -4.40 -0.93 4.61
CA ILE A 213 -4.97 -0.40 5.86
C ILE A 213 -4.03 0.67 6.41
N ARG A 214 -2.71 0.42 6.46
CA ARG A 214 -1.72 1.45 6.78
C ARG A 214 -1.82 2.60 5.81
N GLN A 215 -1.85 2.41 4.50
CA GLN A 215 -2.01 3.47 3.49
C GLN A 215 -3.30 4.26 3.69
N LYS A 216 -4.42 3.63 4.03
CA LYS A 216 -5.70 4.30 4.30
C LYS A 216 -5.65 5.12 5.59
N LEU A 217 -5.13 4.53 6.68
CA LEU A 217 -4.84 5.23 7.94
C LEU A 217 -3.76 6.31 7.78
N TRP A 218 -2.79 6.09 6.90
CA TRP A 218 -1.67 6.95 6.60
C TRP A 218 -2.13 8.13 5.74
N TRP A 219 -2.88 7.90 4.66
CA TRP A 219 -3.56 8.95 3.90
C TRP A 219 -4.55 9.74 4.74
N GLY A 220 -5.21 9.13 5.74
CA GLY A 220 -6.05 9.83 6.71
C GLY A 220 -5.27 10.71 7.69
N LYS A 221 -4.27 10.14 8.39
CA LYS A 221 -3.43 10.85 9.38
C LYS A 221 -2.46 11.84 8.74
N PHE A 222 -2.01 11.58 7.53
CA PHE A 222 -0.98 12.35 6.89
C PHE A 222 -1.47 13.29 5.82
N ARG A 223 -2.75 13.33 5.36
CA ARG A 223 -3.23 14.29 4.31
C ARG A 223 -2.40 15.58 4.30
N PRO A 224 -1.81 15.99 3.15
CA PRO A 224 -0.83 17.07 3.11
C PRO A 224 -1.31 18.27 3.92
N ARG A 225 -0.66 18.51 5.05
CA ARG A 225 -1.04 19.61 5.94
C ARG A 225 -0.58 20.90 5.30
N PRO A 226 -1.33 22.00 5.45
CA PRO A 226 -0.87 23.31 5.04
C PRO A 226 0.44 23.64 5.78
N ILE A 227 1.50 23.89 5.02
CA ILE A 227 2.80 24.31 5.53
C ILE A 227 2.88 25.83 5.35
N ALA A 228 3.36 26.54 6.37
CA ALA A 228 3.66 27.96 6.25
C ALA A 228 4.99 28.12 5.51
N LEU A 229 4.96 28.82 4.37
CA LEU A 229 6.17 29.23 3.69
C LEU A 229 6.82 30.42 4.43
N PRO A 230 8.12 30.67 4.25
CA PRO A 230 8.77 31.87 4.77
C PRO A 230 8.08 33.18 4.34
N SER A 231 7.39 33.17 3.21
CA SER A 231 6.58 34.30 2.71
C SER A 231 5.25 34.52 3.44
N GLY A 232 4.97 33.79 4.53
CA GLY A 232 3.71 33.85 5.30
C GLY A 232 2.50 33.16 4.65
N LYS A 233 2.60 32.76 3.38
CA LYS A 233 1.55 32.03 2.67
C LYS A 233 1.49 30.57 3.14
N LYS A 234 0.29 30.05 3.37
CA LYS A 234 0.06 28.63 3.67
C LYS A 234 -0.17 27.86 2.38
N VAL A 235 0.59 26.80 2.16
CA VAL A 235 0.47 25.93 0.98
C VAL A 235 0.22 24.49 1.43
N ALA A 236 -0.79 23.85 0.87
CA ALA A 236 -0.98 22.41 1.01
C ALA A 236 -0.68 21.73 -0.33
N TYR A 237 0.18 20.72 -0.30
CA TYR A 237 0.45 19.96 -1.51
C TYR A 237 -0.72 19.04 -1.87
N THR A 238 -0.94 18.78 -3.17
CA THR A 238 -1.97 17.81 -3.60
C THR A 238 -1.64 16.38 -3.21
N ARG A 239 -0.36 16.08 -2.98
CA ARG A 239 0.19 14.79 -2.56
C ARG A 239 1.36 15.04 -1.62
N HIS A 240 1.80 14.04 -0.87
CA HIS A 240 3.05 14.14 -0.13
C HIS A 240 4.24 14.24 -1.08
N PRO A 241 5.17 15.20 -0.87
CA PRO A 241 6.50 15.09 -1.41
C PRO A 241 7.11 13.74 -1.01
N ILE A 242 7.79 13.08 -1.93
CA ILE A 242 8.41 11.79 -1.65
C ILE A 242 9.69 12.06 -0.87
N GLU A 243 9.71 11.66 0.40
CA GLU A 243 10.87 11.77 1.29
C GLU A 243 11.71 10.49 1.23
N PRO A 244 13.01 10.57 1.61
CA PRO A 244 13.84 9.38 1.78
C PRO A 244 13.20 8.40 2.77
N PRO A 245 13.42 7.09 2.59
CA PRO A 245 13.03 6.13 3.61
C PRO A 245 13.73 6.45 4.94
N PRO A 246 13.05 6.30 6.09
CA PRO A 246 13.69 6.44 7.39
C PRO A 246 14.88 5.50 7.56
N ASN A 247 15.88 5.89 8.34
CA ASN A 247 17.09 5.10 8.59
C ASN A 247 16.81 3.72 9.21
N ASP A 248 15.67 3.57 9.88
CA ASP A 248 15.22 2.33 10.52
C ASP A 248 14.31 1.49 9.62
N LEU A 249 14.21 1.84 8.33
CA LEU A 249 13.44 1.04 7.39
C LEU A 249 14.06 -0.37 7.31
N ASN A 250 13.22 -1.39 7.53
CA ASN A 250 13.56 -2.83 7.49
C ASN A 250 14.41 -3.36 8.65
N LYS A 251 14.76 -2.52 9.62
CA LYS A 251 15.32 -3.02 10.88
C LYS A 251 14.19 -3.58 11.74
N PRO A 252 14.42 -4.68 12.49
CA PRO A 252 13.46 -5.14 13.48
C PRO A 252 13.18 -3.98 14.44
N LYS A 253 11.91 -3.63 14.58
CA LYS A 253 11.49 -2.61 15.55
C LYS A 253 11.27 -3.31 16.87
N SER A 254 11.95 -2.84 17.91
CA SER A 254 11.59 -3.23 19.26
C SER A 254 10.18 -2.71 19.53
N HIS A 255 9.25 -3.64 19.71
CA HIS A 255 7.94 -3.34 20.27
C HIS A 255 8.06 -3.52 21.76
N LYS A 256 7.92 -2.43 22.51
CA LYS A 256 7.78 -2.52 23.97
C LYS A 256 6.40 -3.10 24.26
N ASP A 257 6.32 -4.00 25.23
CA ASP A 257 5.04 -4.45 25.74
C ASP A 257 4.34 -3.23 26.38
N GLU A 258 3.25 -2.77 25.76
CA GLU A 258 2.46 -1.67 26.30
C GLU A 258 1.46 -2.22 27.31
N LEU A 259 1.63 -1.85 28.58
CA LEU A 259 0.60 -2.04 29.60
C LEU A 259 -0.62 -1.22 29.20
N THR A 260 -1.68 -1.88 28.78
CA THR A 260 -2.93 -1.22 28.40
C THR A 260 -4.08 -1.82 29.20
N HIS A 261 -4.93 -0.99 29.79
CA HIS A 261 -6.14 -1.43 30.48
C HIS A 261 -7.33 -1.65 29.53
N LYS A 262 -7.11 -1.57 28.21
CA LYS A 262 -8.18 -1.66 27.22
C LYS A 262 -8.64 -3.11 27.07
N TRP A 263 -9.93 -3.33 27.33
CA TRP A 263 -10.63 -4.58 27.07
C TRP A 263 -10.54 -4.95 25.56
N PRO A 264 -10.47 -6.24 25.15
CA PRO A 264 -10.63 -7.47 25.93
C PRO A 264 -9.32 -8.11 26.46
N TYR A 265 -8.16 -7.62 26.01
CA TYR A 265 -6.86 -8.27 26.29
C TYR A 265 -5.85 -7.34 26.97
N GLY A 266 -6.34 -6.31 27.66
CA GLY A 266 -5.50 -5.40 28.40
C GLY A 266 -4.59 -6.15 29.39
N VAL A 267 -3.28 -5.87 29.31
CA VAL A 267 -2.28 -6.36 30.24
C VAL A 267 -2.03 -5.23 31.24
N SER A 268 -2.50 -5.39 32.47
CA SER A 268 -2.24 -4.46 33.58
C SER A 268 -0.95 -4.85 34.30
N SER A 269 -0.34 -3.90 35.02
CA SER A 269 0.82 -4.16 35.87
C SER A 269 0.56 -5.26 36.90
N GLN A 270 -0.65 -5.29 37.47
CA GLN A 270 -1.14 -6.34 38.36
C GLN A 270 -1.14 -7.72 37.70
N ARG A 271 -1.55 -7.81 36.42
CA ARG A 271 -1.58 -9.06 35.67
C ARG A 271 -0.17 -9.61 35.41
N ILE A 272 0.78 -8.73 35.07
CA ILE A 272 2.21 -9.12 34.92
C ILE A 272 2.79 -9.57 36.27
N ALA A 273 2.46 -8.87 37.35
CA ALA A 273 2.89 -9.25 38.70
C ALA A 273 2.21 -10.53 39.23
N GLY A 274 1.33 -11.18 38.47
CA GLY A 274 0.56 -12.35 38.89
C GLY A 274 -0.49 -12.05 39.96
N ARG A 275 -0.73 -10.77 40.28
CA ARG A 275 -1.67 -10.31 41.30
C ARG A 275 -3.03 -9.98 40.68
N TYR A 276 -3.67 -10.98 40.08
CA TYR A 276 -5.02 -10.81 39.54
C TYR A 276 -5.93 -11.95 40.00
N VAL A 277 -7.20 -11.60 40.24
CA VAL A 277 -8.21 -12.57 40.65
C VAL A 277 -8.68 -13.33 39.41
N ILE A 278 -8.50 -14.65 39.40
CA ILE A 278 -9.11 -15.53 38.41
C ILE A 278 -10.49 -15.89 38.94
N TYR A 279 -11.54 -15.31 38.35
CA TYR A 279 -12.90 -15.66 38.70
C TYR A 279 -13.24 -17.06 38.21
N ASN A 280 -13.89 -17.86 39.05
CA ASN A 280 -14.40 -19.17 38.67
C ASN A 280 -15.63 -18.99 37.77
N PRO A 281 -15.60 -19.42 36.50
CA PRO A 281 -16.70 -19.17 35.56
C PRO A 281 -17.99 -19.91 35.91
N THR A 282 -17.93 -20.97 36.73
CA THR A 282 -19.09 -21.77 37.15
C THR A 282 -19.67 -21.36 38.51
N ALA A 283 -18.96 -20.56 39.30
CA ALA A 283 -19.49 -20.05 40.57
C ALA A 283 -20.33 -18.78 40.34
N PRO A 284 -21.44 -18.59 41.06
CA PRO A 284 -22.21 -17.35 41.00
C PRO A 284 -21.34 -16.18 41.48
N GLY A 285 -21.20 -15.12 40.65
CA GLY A 285 -20.41 -13.95 41.00
C GLY A 285 -19.84 -13.18 39.79
N ALA A 286 -18.93 -12.24 40.06
CA ALA A 286 -18.22 -11.51 39.01
C ALA A 286 -17.44 -12.49 38.12
N GLY A 287 -17.59 -12.40 36.80
CA GLY A 287 -16.96 -13.33 35.84
C GLY A 287 -17.78 -14.60 35.53
N TYR A 288 -18.95 -14.79 36.16
CA TYR A 288 -19.90 -15.83 35.78
C TYR A 288 -20.42 -15.56 34.36
N CYS A 289 -20.11 -16.47 33.44
CA CYS A 289 -20.62 -16.43 32.08
C CYS A 289 -21.71 -17.50 32.01
N PRO A 290 -23.00 -17.14 32.13
CA PRO A 290 -24.06 -18.15 32.00
C PRO A 290 -23.88 -18.82 30.65
N VAL A 291 -23.79 -20.15 30.65
CA VAL A 291 -23.84 -20.93 29.40
C VAL A 291 -25.11 -20.46 28.70
N PRO A 292 -25.06 -19.91 27.47
CA PRO A 292 -26.28 -19.59 26.76
C PRO A 292 -27.05 -20.89 26.66
N ILE A 293 -28.18 -20.94 27.36
CA ILE A 293 -29.08 -22.08 27.25
C ILE A 293 -29.68 -21.93 25.86
N LEU A 294 -29.06 -22.56 24.87
CA LEU A 294 -29.60 -22.72 23.54
C LEU A 294 -30.85 -23.59 23.70
N PHE A 295 -31.99 -22.93 23.88
CA PHE A 295 -33.31 -23.46 23.59
C PHE A 295 -33.73 -22.97 22.20
#